data_AF-A0A1Y2ISH4-F1
#
_entry.id   AF-A0A1Y2ISH4-F1
#
_cell.length_a   1.000
_cell.length_b   1.000
_cell.length_c   1.000
_cell.angle_alpha   90.00
_cell.angle_beta   90.00
_cell.angle_gamma   90.00
#
_symmetry.space_group_name_H-M   'P 1'
#
loop_
_entity.id
_entity.type
_entity.pdbx_description
1 polymer ?
#
loop_
_entity_poly.entity_id
_entity_poly.type
_entity_poly.pdbx_seq_one_letter_code
_entity_poly.pdbx_strand_id
1 'polypeptide(L)'
;MAMSTKSWFDHTFSSRQQAEQLLRPDLESGLLTPHDYQLAVSFLPGPVRYLPYLHTAAWGALAGLAVYRFKPKVRFPTTIVGVSAASGYGIGLVHYIRQHKNFARQLQDREAFLIALDNVNRRIGNNVPLFPQMDRDRILARVKARREENGEVLDTGVEIVSDIGDSTDRTALTDNLGSQDSVSEPQEPTGRPKSTWQAIRDANARNSGRHSTWDELRQRHERQRAPGRQQARQNEPTEEVEDPRAQAQAEFDAILEAERKAAGRF
;
A
#
# COMPACT_ATOMS: atom_id res chain seq x y z
N MET A 1 -10.60 9.05 -17.43
CA MET A 1 -10.66 7.83 -18.26
C MET A 1 -10.26 6.66 -17.36
N ALA A 2 -11.14 5.69 -17.11
CA ALA A 2 -10.84 4.57 -16.22
C ALA A 2 -9.83 3.63 -16.92
N MET A 3 -8.66 3.45 -16.32
CA MET A 3 -7.68 2.49 -16.82
C MET A 3 -8.24 1.08 -16.59
N SER A 4 -8.11 0.20 -17.59
CA SER A 4 -8.47 -1.22 -17.41
C SER A 4 -7.65 -1.81 -16.26
N THR A 5 -8.25 -2.65 -15.43
CA THR A 5 -7.57 -3.32 -14.32
C THR A 5 -6.28 -4.01 -14.76
N LYS A 6 -6.29 -4.67 -15.94
CA LYS A 6 -5.08 -5.28 -16.51
C LYS A 6 -3.96 -4.26 -16.73
N SER A 7 -4.27 -3.13 -17.37
CA SER A 7 -3.29 -2.08 -17.63
C SER A 7 -2.76 -1.48 -16.33
N TRP A 8 -3.61 -1.31 -15.33
CA TRP A 8 -3.18 -0.88 -14.00
C TRP A 8 -2.18 -1.85 -13.36
N PHE A 9 -2.45 -3.16 -13.39
CA PHE A 9 -1.52 -4.17 -12.86
C PHE A 9 -0.17 -4.16 -13.59
N ASP A 10 -0.20 -4.13 -14.93
CA ASP A 10 1.02 -4.17 -15.76
C ASP A 10 1.91 -2.94 -15.51
N HIS A 11 1.32 -1.76 -15.29
CA HIS A 11 2.06 -0.53 -14.99
C HIS A 11 2.52 -0.44 -13.52
N THR A 12 1.69 -0.88 -12.58
CA THR A 12 1.96 -0.76 -11.15
C THR A 12 3.04 -1.75 -10.69
N PHE A 13 3.02 -2.96 -11.24
CA PHE A 13 3.94 -4.03 -10.88
C PHE A 13 4.90 -4.34 -12.03
N SER A 14 5.58 -3.31 -12.52
CA SER A 14 6.45 -3.44 -13.69
C SER A 14 7.65 -4.36 -13.42
N SER A 15 8.16 -4.33 -12.18
CA SER A 15 9.33 -5.07 -11.70
C SER A 15 9.11 -5.67 -10.32
N ARG A 16 9.96 -6.65 -9.96
CA ARG A 16 9.95 -7.29 -8.65
C ARG A 16 10.23 -6.31 -7.51
N GLN A 17 11.24 -5.44 -7.67
CA GLN A 17 11.58 -4.43 -6.66
C GLN A 17 10.42 -3.47 -6.40
N GLN A 18 9.71 -3.06 -7.45
CA GLN A 18 8.53 -2.21 -7.31
C GLN A 18 7.40 -2.94 -6.59
N ALA A 19 7.15 -4.22 -6.91
CA ALA A 19 6.16 -5.02 -6.20
C ALA A 19 6.50 -5.18 -4.71
N GLU A 20 7.77 -5.44 -4.40
CA GLU A 20 8.26 -5.51 -3.02
C GLU A 20 8.04 -4.17 -2.30
N GLN A 21 8.46 -3.06 -2.91
CA GLN A 21 8.31 -1.72 -2.32
C GLN A 21 6.85 -1.34 -2.06
N LEU A 22 5.94 -1.66 -2.99
CA LEU A 22 4.53 -1.31 -2.87
C LEU A 22 3.78 -2.18 -1.86
N LEU A 23 4.09 -3.47 -1.78
CA LEU A 23 3.40 -4.41 -0.89
C LEU A 23 4.01 -4.50 0.52
N ARG A 24 5.29 -4.10 0.68
CA ARG A 24 6.01 -4.20 1.95
C ARG A 24 5.33 -3.49 3.12
N PRO A 25 4.75 -2.29 2.97
CA PRO A 25 4.01 -1.67 4.06
C PRO A 25 2.78 -2.48 4.52
N ASP A 26 2.13 -3.23 3.62
CA ASP A 26 0.99 -4.08 3.98
C ASP A 26 1.46 -5.43 4.58
N LEU A 27 2.70 -5.85 4.34
CA LEU A 27 3.35 -6.95 5.05
C LEU A 27 3.73 -6.53 6.48
N GLU A 28 4.38 -5.37 6.63
CA GLU A 28 4.83 -4.83 7.91
C GLU A 28 3.65 -4.53 8.85
N SER A 29 2.50 -4.18 8.28
CA SER A 29 1.26 -3.97 9.02
C SER A 29 0.55 -5.26 9.46
N GLY A 30 1.04 -6.43 9.02
CA GLY A 30 0.43 -7.73 9.28
C GLY A 30 -0.82 -8.03 8.44
N LEU A 31 -1.24 -7.11 7.55
CA LEU A 31 -2.38 -7.36 6.65
C LEU A 31 -2.08 -8.53 5.70
N LEU A 32 -0.88 -8.54 5.12
CA LEU A 32 -0.37 -9.60 4.26
C LEU A 32 0.43 -10.62 5.07
N THR A 33 0.21 -11.92 4.80
CA THR A 33 1.11 -12.95 5.34
C THR A 33 2.47 -12.91 4.62
N PRO A 34 3.57 -13.31 5.27
CA PRO A 34 4.87 -13.45 4.60
C PRO A 34 4.82 -14.37 3.38
N HIS A 35 4.01 -15.42 3.45
CA HIS A 35 3.78 -16.37 2.36
C HIS A 35 3.10 -15.70 1.15
N ASP A 36 1.99 -15.01 1.38
CA ASP A 36 1.21 -14.36 0.32
C ASP A 36 1.98 -13.20 -0.32
N TYR A 37 2.77 -12.48 0.48
CA TYR A 37 3.72 -11.48 -0.01
C TYR A 37 4.74 -12.07 -0.98
N GLN A 38 5.41 -13.18 -0.62
CA GLN A 38 6.40 -13.82 -1.50
C GLN A 38 5.77 -14.35 -2.80
N LEU A 39 4.58 -14.95 -2.71
CA LEU A 39 3.82 -15.37 -3.89
C LEU A 39 3.47 -14.18 -4.78
N ALA A 40 2.97 -13.08 -4.21
CA ALA A 40 2.59 -11.90 -4.97
C ALA A 40 3.80 -11.26 -5.67
N VAL A 41 4.91 -11.09 -4.96
CA VAL A 41 6.16 -10.51 -5.49
C VAL A 41 6.75 -11.34 -6.63
N SER A 42 6.63 -12.66 -6.58
CA SER A 42 7.11 -13.54 -7.65
C SER A 42 6.14 -13.61 -8.84
N PHE A 43 4.82 -13.53 -8.60
CA PHE A 43 3.79 -13.68 -9.62
C PHE A 43 3.51 -12.38 -10.40
N LEU A 44 3.34 -11.24 -9.71
CA LEU A 44 2.86 -9.98 -10.30
C LEU A 44 3.75 -9.42 -11.43
N PRO A 45 5.09 -9.29 -11.26
CA PRO A 45 5.98 -8.89 -12.35
C PRO A 45 6.30 -10.05 -13.32
N GLY A 46 5.61 -11.19 -13.18
CA GLY A 46 5.95 -12.44 -13.83
C GLY A 46 5.72 -12.44 -15.35
N PRO A 47 6.33 -13.40 -16.06
CA PRO A 47 6.20 -13.53 -17.52
C PRO A 47 4.78 -13.89 -17.98
N VAL A 48 3.87 -14.18 -17.05
CA VAL A 48 2.46 -14.52 -17.30
C VAL A 48 1.77 -13.45 -18.16
N ARG A 49 2.13 -12.17 -18.00
CA ARG A 49 1.60 -11.05 -18.81
C ARG A 49 1.86 -11.19 -20.31
N TYR A 50 2.93 -11.89 -20.69
CA TYR A 50 3.31 -12.09 -22.09
C TYR A 50 2.73 -13.35 -22.72
N LEU A 51 2.05 -14.22 -21.96
CA LEU A 51 1.52 -15.49 -22.48
C LEU A 51 0.62 -15.33 -23.71
N PRO A 52 -0.31 -14.35 -23.78
CA PRO A 52 -1.10 -14.15 -25.00
C PRO A 52 -0.23 -13.88 -26.22
N TYR A 53 0.77 -13.00 -26.09
CA TYR A 53 1.66 -12.63 -27.19
C TYR A 53 2.60 -13.77 -27.58
N LEU A 54 3.14 -14.50 -26.61
CA LEU A 54 3.98 -15.68 -26.87
C LEU A 54 3.19 -16.77 -27.61
N HIS A 55 1.95 -17.03 -27.21
CA HIS A 55 1.10 -17.99 -27.93
C HIS A 55 0.73 -17.48 -29.33
N THR A 56 0.39 -16.20 -29.50
CA THR A 56 0.15 -15.61 -30.82
C THR A 56 1.35 -15.79 -31.74
N ALA A 57 2.55 -15.46 -31.27
CA ALA A 57 3.79 -15.59 -32.03
C ALA A 57 4.09 -17.07 -32.35
N ALA A 58 3.95 -17.97 -31.37
CA ALA A 58 4.21 -19.39 -31.55
C ALA A 58 3.25 -20.02 -32.58
N TRP A 59 1.95 -19.78 -32.46
CA TRP A 59 0.95 -20.31 -33.40
C TRP A 59 1.10 -19.70 -34.80
N GLY A 60 1.33 -18.39 -34.89
CA GLY A 60 1.60 -17.73 -36.17
C GLY A 60 2.86 -18.27 -36.85
N ALA A 61 3.95 -18.46 -36.11
CA ALA A 61 5.19 -19.03 -36.64
C ALA A 61 5.01 -20.49 -37.10
N LEU A 62 4.31 -21.32 -36.31
CA LEU A 62 4.01 -22.70 -36.69
C LEU A 62 3.16 -22.78 -37.96
N ALA A 63 2.10 -21.96 -38.06
CA ALA A 63 1.27 -21.89 -39.25
C ALA A 63 2.06 -21.38 -40.47
N GLY A 64 2.89 -20.35 -40.29
CA GLY A 64 3.76 -19.81 -41.34
C GLY A 64 4.76 -20.85 -41.85
N LEU A 65 5.40 -21.58 -40.94
CA LEU A 65 6.31 -22.67 -41.28
C LEU A 65 5.58 -23.79 -42.04
N ALA A 66 4.37 -24.15 -41.61
CA ALA A 66 3.56 -25.15 -42.30
C ALA A 66 3.17 -24.71 -43.72
N VAL A 67 2.71 -23.46 -43.88
CA VAL A 67 2.40 -22.88 -45.19
C VAL A 67 3.64 -22.87 -46.10
N TYR A 68 4.80 -22.46 -45.57
CA TYR A 68 6.07 -22.45 -46.31
C TYR A 68 6.49 -23.85 -46.75
N ARG A 69 6.39 -24.84 -45.85
CA ARG A 69 6.88 -26.20 -46.07
C ARG A 69 5.99 -27.03 -46.98
N PHE A 70 4.67 -26.87 -46.89
CA PHE A 70 3.68 -27.68 -47.62
C PHE A 70 3.11 -27.00 -48.87
N LYS A 71 3.30 -25.68 -49.02
CA LYS A 71 2.82 -24.88 -50.17
C LYS A 71 1.36 -25.19 -50.53
N PRO A 72 0.40 -25.05 -49.58
CA PRO A 72 -0.98 -25.40 -49.83
C PRO A 72 -1.56 -24.57 -50.99
N LYS A 73 -2.38 -25.21 -51.84
CA LYS A 73 -3.09 -24.54 -52.96
C LYS A 73 -4.30 -23.73 -52.46
N VAL A 74 -4.07 -22.81 -51.53
CA VAL A 74 -5.08 -21.90 -50.99
C VAL A 74 -4.92 -20.52 -51.60
N ARG A 75 -6.04 -19.85 -51.88
CA ARG A 75 -6.03 -18.52 -52.51
C ARG A 75 -5.37 -17.45 -51.62
N PHE A 76 -5.39 -17.65 -50.30
CA PHE A 76 -4.88 -16.67 -49.32
C PHE A 76 -4.09 -17.38 -48.19
N PRO A 77 -2.82 -17.74 -48.40
CA PRO A 77 -2.02 -18.41 -47.36
C PRO A 77 -1.78 -17.54 -46.11
N THR A 78 -1.75 -16.22 -46.27
CA THR A 78 -1.57 -15.26 -45.16
C THR A 78 -2.76 -15.24 -44.21
N THR A 79 -3.99 -15.52 -44.68
CA THR A 79 -5.17 -15.56 -43.79
C THR A 79 -5.12 -16.75 -42.85
N ILE A 80 -4.56 -17.89 -43.29
CA ILE A 80 -4.35 -19.07 -42.42
C ILE A 80 -3.42 -18.70 -41.25
N VAL A 81 -2.32 -18.02 -41.55
CA VAL A 81 -1.36 -17.56 -40.53
C VAL A 81 -2.03 -16.57 -39.57
N GLY A 82 -2.77 -15.59 -40.10
CA GLY A 82 -3.48 -14.59 -39.30
C GLY A 82 -4.55 -15.20 -38.37
N VAL A 83 -5.38 -16.11 -38.90
CA VAL A 83 -6.40 -16.82 -38.10
C VAL A 83 -5.74 -17.69 -37.04
N SER A 84 -4.66 -18.41 -37.38
CA SER A 84 -3.93 -19.23 -36.40
C SER A 84 -3.32 -18.39 -35.28
N ALA A 85 -2.72 -17.24 -35.60
CA ALA A 85 -2.19 -16.30 -34.61
C ALA A 85 -3.28 -15.75 -33.68
N ALA A 86 -4.46 -15.40 -34.23
CA ALA A 86 -5.62 -14.96 -33.46
C ALA A 86 -6.16 -16.07 -32.55
N SER A 87 -6.24 -17.32 -33.03
CA SER A 87 -6.59 -18.48 -32.19
C SER A 87 -5.57 -18.69 -31.07
N GLY A 88 -4.27 -18.54 -31.38
CA GLY A 88 -3.19 -18.57 -30.39
C GLY A 88 -3.36 -17.53 -29.29
N TYR A 89 -3.78 -16.31 -29.63
CA TYR A 89 -4.09 -15.27 -28.63
C TYR A 89 -5.20 -15.73 -27.66
N GLY A 90 -6.27 -16.31 -28.19
CA GLY A 90 -7.38 -16.84 -27.39
C GLY A 90 -6.92 -17.93 -26.42
N ILE A 91 -6.12 -18.89 -26.88
CA ILE A 91 -5.52 -19.94 -26.03
C ILE A 91 -4.63 -19.32 -24.94
N GLY A 92 -3.82 -18.32 -25.31
CA GLY A 92 -2.96 -17.62 -24.37
C GLY A 92 -3.74 -16.87 -23.28
N LEU A 93 -4.90 -16.29 -23.60
CA LEU A 93 -5.80 -15.71 -22.60
C LEU A 93 -6.37 -16.75 -21.64
N VAL A 94 -6.74 -17.94 -22.13
CA VAL A 94 -7.22 -19.03 -21.26
C VAL A 94 -6.11 -19.46 -20.29
N HIS A 95 -4.88 -19.62 -20.77
CA HIS A 95 -3.73 -19.91 -19.90
C HIS A 95 -3.45 -18.78 -18.91
N TYR A 96 -3.48 -17.53 -19.36
CA TYR A 96 -3.34 -16.36 -18.48
C TYR A 96 -4.36 -16.39 -17.33
N ILE A 97 -5.65 -16.60 -17.63
CA ILE A 97 -6.71 -16.70 -16.64
C ILE A 97 -6.48 -17.89 -15.71
N ARG A 98 -6.07 -19.04 -16.24
CA ARG A 98 -5.77 -20.24 -15.44
C ARG A 98 -4.63 -20.00 -14.45
N GLN A 99 -3.57 -19.31 -14.87
CA GLN A 99 -2.46 -18.97 -13.98
C GLN A 99 -2.89 -18.01 -12.87
N HIS A 100 -3.69 -16.99 -13.18
CA HIS A 100 -4.27 -16.10 -12.16
C HIS A 100 -5.19 -16.84 -11.19
N LYS A 101 -5.98 -17.80 -11.68
CA LYS A 101 -6.80 -18.67 -10.82
C LYS A 101 -5.94 -19.55 -9.91
N ASN A 102 -4.85 -20.10 -10.42
CA ASN A 102 -3.93 -20.91 -9.62
C ASN A 102 -3.25 -20.08 -8.54
N PHE A 103 -2.75 -18.89 -8.89
CA PHE A 103 -2.19 -17.93 -7.94
C PHE A 103 -3.22 -17.58 -6.85
N ALA A 104 -4.44 -17.22 -7.23
CA ALA A 104 -5.50 -16.89 -6.26
C ALA A 104 -5.91 -18.05 -5.34
N ARG A 105 -5.66 -19.31 -5.75
CA ARG A 105 -5.89 -20.50 -4.92
C ARG A 105 -4.71 -20.80 -3.98
N GLN A 106 -3.52 -20.33 -4.30
CA GLN A 106 -2.31 -20.51 -3.49
C GLN A 106 -2.22 -19.48 -2.36
N LEU A 107 -2.92 -18.33 -2.49
CA LEU A 107 -3.02 -17.35 -1.40
C LEU A 107 -3.72 -17.95 -0.18
N GLN A 108 -3.13 -17.74 0.99
CA GLN A 108 -3.71 -18.14 2.28
C GLN A 108 -4.91 -17.25 2.62
N ASP A 109 -4.78 -15.94 2.42
CA ASP A 109 -5.86 -14.98 2.62
C ASP A 109 -6.06 -14.10 1.37
N ARG A 110 -6.90 -14.61 0.47
CA ARG A 110 -7.27 -13.89 -0.76
C ARG A 110 -7.95 -12.55 -0.46
N GLU A 111 -8.71 -12.46 0.62
CA GLU A 111 -9.46 -11.27 0.98
C GLU A 111 -8.53 -10.15 1.46
N ALA A 112 -7.59 -10.49 2.34
CA ALA A 112 -6.55 -9.58 2.79
C ALA A 112 -5.68 -9.08 1.61
N PHE A 113 -5.34 -9.97 0.67
CA PHE A 113 -4.59 -9.59 -0.53
C PHE A 113 -5.33 -8.56 -1.40
N LEU A 114 -6.65 -8.69 -1.57
CA LEU A 114 -7.43 -7.71 -2.34
C LEU A 114 -7.47 -6.34 -1.66
N ILE A 115 -7.53 -6.30 -0.33
CA ILE A 115 -7.44 -5.05 0.44
C ILE A 115 -6.05 -4.42 0.27
N ALA A 116 -4.98 -5.22 0.32
CA ALA A 116 -3.62 -4.73 0.10
C ALA A 116 -3.47 -4.11 -1.31
N LEU A 117 -4.04 -4.74 -2.34
CA LEU A 117 -4.03 -4.16 -3.69
C LEU A 117 -4.81 -2.83 -3.78
N ASP A 118 -5.93 -2.70 -3.07
CA ASP A 118 -6.66 -1.42 -2.98
C ASP A 118 -5.85 -0.36 -2.21
N ASN A 119 -5.15 -0.75 -1.14
CA ASN A 119 -4.22 0.14 -0.42
C ASN A 119 -3.12 0.64 -1.36
N VAL A 120 -2.49 -0.24 -2.13
CA VAL A 120 -1.49 0.14 -3.15
C VAL A 120 -2.08 1.12 -4.17
N ASN A 121 -3.27 0.84 -4.69
CA ASN A 121 -3.96 1.73 -5.63
C ASN A 121 -4.17 3.13 -5.04
N ARG A 122 -4.61 3.22 -3.78
CA ARG A 122 -4.76 4.50 -3.06
C ARG A 122 -3.42 5.21 -2.81
N ARG A 123 -2.37 4.47 -2.42
CA ARG A 123 -1.01 5.03 -2.20
C ARG A 123 -0.42 5.66 -3.47
N ILE A 124 -0.78 5.13 -4.65
CA ILE A 124 -0.37 5.69 -5.95
C ILE A 124 -1.19 6.94 -6.33
N GLY A 125 -2.23 7.28 -5.56
CA GLY A 125 -3.07 8.46 -5.75
C GLY A 125 -4.36 8.19 -6.53
N ASN A 126 -4.71 6.93 -6.78
CA ASN A 126 -5.99 6.60 -7.41
C ASN A 126 -7.09 6.54 -6.35
N ASN A 127 -8.09 7.41 -6.49
CA ASN A 127 -9.25 7.46 -5.60
C ASN A 127 -10.38 6.51 -6.03
N VAL A 128 -10.30 5.93 -7.23
CA VAL A 128 -11.30 4.98 -7.73
C VAL A 128 -10.97 3.60 -7.20
N PRO A 129 -11.91 2.91 -6.52
CA PRO A 129 -11.67 1.56 -6.02
C PRO A 129 -11.34 0.63 -7.19
N LEU A 130 -10.28 -0.16 -7.03
CA LEU A 130 -9.83 -1.09 -8.08
C LEU A 130 -10.88 -2.17 -8.36
N PHE A 131 -11.67 -2.51 -7.34
CA PHE A 131 -12.73 -3.50 -7.38
C PHE A 131 -14.05 -2.86 -6.91
N PRO A 132 -14.87 -2.30 -7.82
CA PRO A 132 -16.10 -1.58 -7.46
C PRO A 132 -17.13 -2.42 -6.70
N GLN A 133 -17.08 -3.73 -6.85
CA GLN A 133 -18.00 -4.68 -6.18
C GLN A 133 -17.48 -5.13 -4.80
N MET A 134 -16.32 -4.66 -4.38
CA MET A 134 -15.69 -5.07 -3.14
C MET A 134 -16.14 -4.17 -1.99
N ASP A 135 -16.96 -4.71 -1.10
CA ASP A 135 -17.30 -4.09 0.18
C ASP A 135 -16.09 -4.19 1.13
N ARG A 136 -15.21 -3.20 1.06
CA ARG A 136 -13.92 -3.17 1.75
C ARG A 136 -14.07 -3.32 3.25
N ASP A 137 -15.03 -2.63 3.85
CA ASP A 137 -15.22 -2.60 5.31
C ASP A 137 -15.68 -3.96 5.82
N ARG A 138 -16.59 -4.59 5.09
CA ARG A 138 -17.04 -5.96 5.39
C ARG A 138 -15.92 -6.99 5.29
N ILE A 139 -15.08 -6.90 4.26
CA ILE A 139 -13.97 -7.84 4.07
C ILE A 139 -12.91 -7.61 5.15
N LEU A 140 -12.58 -6.35 5.43
CA LEU A 140 -11.59 -6.00 6.45
C LEU A 140 -12.05 -6.44 7.84
N ALA A 141 -13.33 -6.26 8.19
CA ALA A 141 -13.90 -6.78 9.43
C ALA A 141 -13.78 -8.32 9.52
N ARG A 142 -14.01 -9.04 8.41
CA ARG A 142 -13.86 -10.50 8.37
C ARG A 142 -12.41 -10.94 8.52
N VAL A 143 -11.47 -10.24 7.87
CA VAL A 143 -10.02 -10.50 8.00
C VAL A 143 -9.58 -10.25 9.45
N LYS A 144 -9.97 -9.13 10.05
CA LYS A 144 -9.68 -8.81 11.46
C LYS A 144 -10.21 -9.88 12.41
N ALA A 145 -11.48 -10.24 12.30
CA ALA A 145 -12.09 -11.27 13.15
C ALA A 145 -11.37 -12.63 13.05
N ARG A 146 -10.96 -13.05 11.84
CA ARG A 146 -10.23 -14.30 11.62
C ARG A 146 -8.82 -14.27 12.21
N ARG A 147 -8.16 -13.12 12.16
CA ARG A 147 -6.82 -12.93 12.73
C ARG A 147 -6.87 -12.92 14.26
N GLU A 148 -7.86 -12.22 14.83
CA GLU A 148 -8.12 -12.24 16.27
C GLU A 148 -8.41 -13.65 16.78
N GLU A 149 -9.19 -14.45 16.03
CA GLU A 149 -9.45 -15.86 16.35
C GLU A 149 -8.17 -16.71 16.34
N ASN A 150 -7.22 -16.41 15.44
CA ASN A 150 -5.92 -17.07 15.38
C ASN A 150 -4.90 -16.54 16.39
N GLY A 151 -5.27 -15.57 17.24
CA GLY A 151 -4.37 -14.92 18.19
C GLY A 151 -3.37 -13.95 17.56
N GLU A 152 -3.55 -13.60 16.29
CA GLU A 152 -2.73 -12.62 15.58
C GLU A 152 -3.38 -11.24 15.72
N VAL A 153 -2.74 -10.36 16.50
CA VAL A 153 -3.19 -8.97 16.64
C VAL A 153 -2.64 -8.17 15.45
N LEU A 154 -3.53 -7.74 14.56
CA LEU A 154 -3.18 -6.76 13.52
C LEU A 154 -2.80 -5.44 14.20
N ASP A 155 -1.66 -4.86 13.81
CA ASP A 155 -1.26 -3.57 14.35
C ASP A 155 -2.33 -2.53 14.00
N THR A 156 -2.94 -1.94 15.02
CA THR A 156 -3.98 -0.91 14.87
C THR A 156 -3.45 0.32 14.15
N GLY A 157 -2.12 0.45 14.02
CA GLY A 157 -1.43 1.41 13.15
C GLY A 157 -1.70 1.25 11.66
N VAL A 158 -2.43 0.20 11.24
CA VAL A 158 -3.21 0.25 9.99
C VAL A 158 -4.38 1.21 10.20
N GLU A 159 -4.08 2.49 10.44
CA GLU A 159 -5.00 3.56 10.09
C GLU A 159 -5.12 3.48 8.57
N ILE A 160 -6.10 2.67 8.17
CA ILE A 160 -6.74 2.72 6.89
C ILE A 160 -6.88 4.21 6.60
N VAL A 161 -6.17 4.68 5.57
CA VAL A 161 -6.32 6.02 5.02
C VAL A 161 -7.75 6.08 4.45
N SER A 162 -8.71 6.14 5.36
CA SER A 162 -10.15 6.17 5.13
C SER A 162 -10.57 7.60 4.91
N ASP A 163 -9.76 8.58 5.33
CA ASP A 163 -10.29 9.89 5.67
C ASP A 163 -9.37 11.06 5.31
N ILE A 164 -8.71 10.99 4.14
CA ILE A 164 -8.10 12.18 3.51
C ILE A 164 -9.07 12.81 2.48
N GLY A 165 -10.28 12.27 2.31
CA GLY A 165 -11.10 12.56 1.12
C GLY A 165 -12.60 12.78 1.30
N ASP A 166 -13.21 12.52 2.46
CA ASP A 166 -14.60 12.96 2.68
C ASP A 166 -14.64 14.37 3.28
N SER A 167 -13.94 15.29 2.62
CA SER A 167 -14.34 16.69 2.64
C SER A 167 -15.57 16.81 1.73
N THR A 168 -16.71 16.45 2.30
CA THR A 168 -18.05 16.88 1.87
C THR A 168 -18.24 18.40 2.02
N ASP A 169 -17.18 19.17 2.24
CA ASP A 169 -17.11 20.63 2.17
C ASP A 169 -17.01 21.13 0.71
N ARG A 170 -17.83 20.56 -0.18
CA ARG A 170 -18.04 21.04 -1.56
C ARG A 170 -19.39 21.73 -1.76
N THR A 171 -20.04 22.11 -0.66
CA THR A 171 -21.27 22.92 -0.64
C THR A 171 -21.05 24.24 0.09
N ALA A 172 -20.09 25.07 -0.34
CA ALA A 172 -20.07 26.52 -0.06
C ALA A 172 -18.97 27.23 -0.86
N LEU A 173 -19.05 27.29 -2.19
CA LEU A 173 -18.34 28.31 -2.99
C LEU A 173 -18.91 28.37 -4.42
N THR A 174 -20.21 28.64 -4.50
CA THR A 174 -20.86 29.22 -5.68
C THR A 174 -21.77 30.33 -5.20
N ASP A 175 -21.18 31.47 -4.84
CA ASP A 175 -21.60 32.80 -5.28
C ASP A 175 -20.77 33.84 -4.54
N ASN A 176 -19.73 34.35 -5.20
CA ASN A 176 -19.27 35.70 -4.90
C ASN A 176 -18.79 36.34 -6.21
N LEU A 177 -19.75 36.51 -7.13
CA LEU A 177 -19.70 37.52 -8.17
C LEU A 177 -19.99 38.86 -7.50
N GLY A 178 -18.95 39.59 -7.10
CA GLY A 178 -19.10 40.89 -6.48
C GLY A 178 -17.77 41.60 -6.25
N SER A 179 -17.52 42.60 -7.09
CA SER A 179 -16.63 43.74 -6.87
C SER A 179 -15.12 43.50 -7.01
N GLN A 180 -14.67 43.69 -8.26
CA GLN A 180 -13.45 44.43 -8.52
C GLN A 180 -13.49 45.75 -7.74
N ASP A 181 -12.57 45.95 -6.81
CA ASP A 181 -12.04 47.28 -6.59
C ASP A 181 -10.52 47.23 -6.41
N SER A 182 -9.90 48.16 -7.09
CA SER A 182 -8.48 48.23 -7.38
C SER A 182 -7.73 48.85 -6.21
N VAL A 183 -6.73 48.15 -5.65
CA VAL A 183 -5.59 48.81 -5.01
C VAL A 183 -4.32 48.06 -5.36
N SER A 184 -3.50 48.72 -6.17
CA SER A 184 -2.19 48.32 -6.63
C SER A 184 -1.18 48.39 -5.48
N GLU A 185 -0.51 47.28 -5.17
CA GLU A 185 0.69 47.26 -4.32
C GLU A 185 1.84 46.57 -5.10
N PRO A 186 3.10 47.05 -5.00
CA PRO A 186 4.12 46.80 -6.03
C PRO A 186 4.63 45.36 -6.06
N GLN A 187 4.78 44.86 -7.29
CA GLN A 187 5.41 43.60 -7.62
C GLN A 187 6.89 43.58 -7.21
N GLU A 188 7.27 42.67 -6.31
CA GLU A 188 8.65 42.19 -6.19
C GLU A 188 8.93 41.09 -7.24
N PRO A 189 10.13 41.07 -7.84
CA PRO A 189 10.46 40.21 -8.96
C PRO A 189 10.56 38.73 -8.59
N THR A 190 10.10 37.96 -9.55
CA THR A 190 9.92 36.51 -9.57
C THR A 190 11.23 35.71 -9.60
N GLY A 191 11.23 34.55 -8.94
CA GLY A 191 11.80 33.35 -9.55
C GLY A 191 13.07 32.74 -8.93
N ARG A 192 13.11 32.49 -7.61
CA ARG A 192 13.88 31.36 -7.09
C ARG A 192 12.91 30.25 -6.69
N PRO A 193 13.09 29.00 -7.16
CA PRO A 193 12.26 27.89 -6.71
C PRO A 193 12.37 27.81 -5.19
N LYS A 194 11.22 27.88 -4.50
CA LYS A 194 11.17 27.75 -3.04
C LYS A 194 11.95 26.49 -2.66
N SER A 195 12.99 26.67 -1.85
CA SER A 195 13.79 25.57 -1.30
C SER A 195 12.86 24.50 -0.74
N THR A 196 13.18 23.23 -0.93
CA THR A 196 12.43 22.09 -0.39
C THR A 196 12.17 22.27 1.11
N TRP A 197 13.11 22.88 1.84
CA TRP A 197 12.97 23.23 3.24
C TRP A 197 11.95 24.33 3.54
N GLN A 198 11.77 25.28 2.62
CA GLN A 198 10.73 26.31 2.72
C GLN A 198 9.35 25.68 2.51
N ALA A 199 9.22 24.76 1.55
CA ALA A 199 7.97 24.03 1.32
C ALA A 199 7.58 23.15 2.53
N ILE A 200 8.56 22.49 3.17
CA ILE A 200 8.33 21.71 4.40
C ILE A 200 7.91 22.63 5.57
N ARG A 201 8.54 23.81 5.71
CA ARG A 201 8.16 24.79 6.75
C ARG A 201 6.76 25.35 6.52
N ASP A 202 6.42 25.72 5.30
CA ASP A 202 5.08 26.21 4.95
C ASP A 202 4.02 25.12 5.19
N ALA A 203 4.34 23.85 4.90
CA ALA A 203 3.45 22.71 5.16
C ALA A 203 3.26 22.45 6.67
N ASN A 204 4.33 22.49 7.46
CA ASN A 204 4.25 22.32 8.92
C ASN A 204 3.51 23.48 9.60
N ALA A 205 3.72 24.73 9.16
CA ALA A 205 3.04 25.90 9.70
C ALA A 205 1.52 25.89 9.43
N ARG A 206 1.08 25.27 8.33
CA ARG A 206 -0.34 25.04 8.06
C ARG A 206 -0.95 23.94 8.94
N ASN A 207 -0.14 22.98 9.38
CA ASN A 207 -0.58 21.87 10.23
C ASN A 207 -0.43 22.13 11.74
N SER A 208 0.27 23.18 12.17
CA SER A 208 0.48 23.49 13.60
C SER A 208 -0.80 23.85 14.39
N GLY A 209 -1.94 24.05 13.71
CA GLY A 209 -3.25 24.21 14.35
C GLY A 209 -4.06 22.91 14.49
N ARG A 210 -3.63 21.82 13.86
CA ARG A 210 -4.27 20.50 13.99
C ARG A 210 -3.50 19.71 15.05
N HIS A 211 -4.21 19.19 16.05
CA HIS A 211 -3.60 18.37 17.10
C HIS A 211 -2.76 17.25 16.44
N SER A 212 -1.45 17.25 16.69
CA SER A 212 -0.57 16.22 16.15
C SER A 212 -1.00 14.88 16.73
N THR A 213 -1.04 13.82 15.91
CA THR A 213 -1.34 12.45 16.36
C THR A 213 -0.42 12.02 17.52
N TRP A 214 0.79 12.58 17.57
CA TRP A 214 1.72 12.41 18.70
C TRP A 214 1.26 13.06 20.00
N ASP A 215 0.59 14.21 19.94
CA ASP A 215 0.04 14.87 21.13
C ASP A 215 -1.21 14.15 21.63
N GLU A 216 -2.02 13.57 20.74
CA GLU A 216 -3.15 12.72 21.14
C GLU A 216 -2.66 11.45 21.87
N LEU A 217 -1.61 10.82 21.36
CA LEU A 217 -0.99 9.66 22.01
C LEU A 217 -0.44 10.04 23.41
N ARG A 218 0.21 11.20 23.52
CA ARG A 218 0.74 11.70 24.80
C ARG A 218 -0.39 12.02 25.79
N GLN A 219 -1.44 12.72 25.34
CA GLN A 219 -2.63 12.96 26.16
C GLN A 219 -3.31 11.67 26.61
N ARG A 220 -3.39 10.66 25.75
CA ARG A 220 -3.97 9.36 26.10
C ARG A 220 -3.14 8.67 27.18
N HIS A 221 -1.82 8.70 27.07
CA HIS A 221 -0.91 8.20 28.10
C HIS A 221 -0.99 8.98 29.42
N GLU A 222 -1.14 10.29 29.37
CA GLU A 222 -1.33 11.15 30.56
C GLU A 222 -2.68 10.88 31.24
N ARG A 223 -3.77 10.74 30.46
CA ARG A 223 -5.09 10.39 30.99
C ARG A 223 -5.13 8.99 31.59
N GLN A 224 -4.40 8.03 31.04
CA GLN A 224 -4.31 6.68 31.61
C GLN A 224 -3.50 6.64 32.91
N ARG A 225 -2.56 7.56 33.13
CA ARG A 225 -1.78 7.64 34.37
C ARG A 225 -2.48 8.40 35.51
N ALA A 226 -3.52 9.19 35.22
CA ALA A 226 -4.13 10.08 36.21
C ALA A 226 -5.16 9.48 37.20
N PRO A 227 -5.89 8.37 36.94
CA PRO A 227 -6.90 7.87 37.87
C PRO A 227 -6.29 6.81 38.80
N GLY A 228 -5.74 7.21 39.95
CA GLY A 228 -5.42 6.22 40.99
C GLY A 228 -4.54 6.67 42.15
N ARG A 229 -3.81 7.78 42.04
CA ARG A 229 -2.78 8.13 43.05
C ARG A 229 -3.29 8.89 44.29
N GLN A 230 -4.61 9.07 44.47
CA GLN A 230 -5.12 9.89 45.59
C GLN A 230 -5.88 9.13 46.69
N GLN A 231 -6.09 7.81 46.63
CA GLN A 231 -6.86 7.09 47.67
C GLN A 231 -6.10 6.03 48.50
N ALA A 232 -4.86 5.65 48.15
CA ALA A 232 -4.11 4.63 48.89
C ALA A 232 -2.99 5.25 49.76
N ARG A 233 -3.32 6.19 50.65
CA ARG A 233 -2.35 6.82 51.56
C ARG A 233 -2.71 6.72 53.05
N GLN A 234 -3.51 5.72 53.42
CA GLN A 234 -3.71 5.37 54.82
C GLN A 234 -3.60 3.84 54.95
N ASN A 235 -2.53 3.41 55.61
CA ASN A 235 -2.30 2.05 56.12
C ASN A 235 -1.76 1.02 55.13
N GLU A 236 -0.47 1.11 54.77
CA GLU A 236 0.33 -0.10 54.55
C GLU A 236 1.77 0.09 55.06
N PRO A 237 2.36 -0.96 55.66
CA PRO A 237 3.71 -0.94 56.17
C PRO A 237 4.73 -0.91 55.02
N THR A 238 5.86 -0.30 55.33
CA THR A 238 6.92 0.13 54.44
C THR A 238 7.66 -1.05 53.78
N GLU A 239 7.05 -1.70 52.80
CA GLU A 239 7.83 -2.36 51.75
C GLU A 239 8.33 -1.27 50.80
N GLU A 240 9.64 -1.20 50.67
CA GLU A 240 10.37 -0.28 49.80
C GLU A 240 10.04 -0.64 48.35
N VAL A 241 8.91 -0.15 47.85
CA VAL A 241 8.52 -0.25 46.45
C VAL A 241 9.53 0.56 45.67
N GLU A 242 10.59 -0.11 45.21
CA GLU A 242 11.56 0.43 44.27
C GLU A 242 10.78 1.02 43.08
N ASP A 243 10.93 2.33 42.89
CA ASP A 243 10.26 3.05 41.81
C ASP A 243 10.66 2.37 40.49
N PRO A 244 9.71 1.84 39.68
CA PRO A 244 10.04 1.12 38.45
C PRO A 244 10.83 1.98 37.45
N ARG A 245 10.83 3.31 37.63
CA ARG A 245 11.74 4.23 36.93
C ARG A 245 13.20 4.07 37.34
N ALA A 246 13.49 3.85 38.62
CA ALA A 246 14.84 3.68 39.12
C ALA A 246 15.45 2.37 38.60
N GLN A 247 14.66 1.28 38.55
CA GLN A 247 15.12 0.01 37.96
C GLN A 247 15.40 0.15 36.45
N ALA A 248 14.50 0.76 35.68
CA ALA A 248 14.73 0.98 34.25
C ALA A 248 15.95 1.88 33.96
N GLN A 249 16.22 2.86 34.83
CA GLN A 249 17.40 3.72 34.73
C GLN A 249 18.69 2.93 34.99
N ALA A 250 18.69 2.09 36.03
CA ALA A 250 19.83 1.24 36.38
C ALA A 250 20.15 0.21 35.29
N GLU A 251 19.13 -0.38 34.65
CA GLU A 251 19.32 -1.29 33.52
C GLU A 251 19.95 -0.58 32.31
N PHE A 252 19.50 0.63 32.00
CA PHE A 252 20.04 1.41 30.89
C PHE A 252 21.51 1.79 31.12
N ASP A 253 21.85 2.22 32.33
CA ASP A 253 23.22 2.55 32.72
C ASP A 253 24.12 1.31 32.67
N ALA A 254 23.61 0.14 33.10
CA ALA A 254 24.33 -1.13 33.02
C ALA A 254 24.67 -1.55 31.57
N ILE A 255 23.75 -1.32 30.62
CA ILE A 255 23.98 -1.61 29.20
C ILE A 255 25.05 -0.68 28.61
N LEU A 256 25.00 0.62 28.91
CA LEU A 256 26.00 1.59 28.44
C LEU A 256 27.40 1.31 29.01
N GLU A 257 27.48 0.88 30.26
CA GLU A 257 28.75 0.52 30.89
C GLU A 257 29.34 -0.76 30.30
N ALA A 258 28.49 -1.74 29.96
CA ALA A 258 28.89 -2.94 29.23
C ALA A 258 29.46 -2.60 27.84
N GLU A 259 28.86 -1.65 27.13
CA GLU A 259 29.32 -1.21 25.82
C GLU A 259 30.68 -0.46 25.91
N ARG A 260 30.86 0.44 26.88
CA ARG A 260 32.18 1.08 27.12
C ARG A 260 33.26 0.06 27.45
N LYS A 261 32.94 -0.96 28.26
CA LYS A 261 33.88 -2.00 28.65
C LYS A 261 34.26 -2.91 27.48
N ALA A 262 33.33 -3.12 26.53
CA ALA A 262 33.61 -3.83 25.28
C ALA A 262 34.47 -3.00 24.32
N ALA A 263 34.23 -1.69 24.22
CA ALA A 263 34.98 -0.79 23.34
C ALA A 263 36.43 -0.55 23.80
N GLY A 264 36.71 -0.58 25.11
CA GLY A 264 38.06 -0.38 25.66
C GLY A 264 39.00 -1.60 25.61
N ARG A 265 38.61 -2.68 24.92
CA ARG A 265 39.40 -3.92 24.76
C ARG A 265 40.08 -4.06 23.38
N PHE A 266 40.06 -3.01 22.57
CA PHE A 266 40.84 -2.89 21.32
C PHE A 266 41.95 -1.85 21.50
#